data_AF-A0A1H3YM84-F1
#
_entry.id   AF-A0A1H3YM84-F1
#
_cell.length_a   1.000
_cell.length_b   1.000
_cell.length_c   1.000
_cell.angle_alpha   90.00
_cell.angle_beta   90.00
_cell.angle_gamma   90.00
#
_symmetry.space_group_name_H-M   'P 1'
#
loop_
_entity.id
_entity.type
_entity.pdbx_description
1 polymer ?
#
loop_
_entity_poly.entity_id
_entity_poly.type
_entity_poly.pdbx_seq_one_letter_code
_entity_poly.pdbx_strand_id
1 'polypeptide(L)'
;MAILDFCRNREENNRLIQTFDTGISNVFIRKISPDELGNMIPEPALSEILADLKAQMRETATKGAQISFRMASNIINIRIAEDGTEEISTLSLKHGSSIFDFDFKDESDGTRRIFDLMDMLITKRDDIVYVADELERSLHPKLTEHFLQLFMEAHKGQRVQLIFTTHADTIMDQELFRRDEIWFVERGADNASTIYSLDRFKERYDKKLSKAYLEGRYGAIPVFRKFPFQKEDA
;
A
#
# COMPACT_ATOMS: atom_id res chain seq x y z
N MET A 1 0.53 12.58 0.76
CA MET A 1 0.33 13.16 2.11
C MET A 1 1.11 12.39 3.17
N ALA A 2 1.16 11.06 3.10
CA ALA A 2 1.76 10.26 4.17
C ALA A 2 3.29 10.25 4.25
N ILE A 3 4.04 10.62 3.21
CA ILE A 3 5.51 10.72 3.30
C ILE A 3 5.94 11.86 4.24
N LEU A 4 5.14 12.93 4.30
CA LEU A 4 5.35 14.02 5.25
C LEU A 4 5.08 13.57 6.68
N ASP A 5 4.00 12.81 6.89
CA ASP A 5 3.70 12.22 8.20
C ASP A 5 4.71 11.13 8.59
N PHE A 6 5.22 10.39 7.60
CA PHE A 6 6.31 9.42 7.77
C PHE A 6 7.54 10.10 8.38
N CYS A 7 7.87 11.30 7.91
CA CYS A 7 9.03 12.05 8.38
C CYS A 7 8.83 12.73 9.74
N ARG A 8 7.59 13.04 10.13
CA ARG A 8 7.31 13.61 11.46
C ARG A 8 7.65 12.64 12.58
N ASN A 9 7.49 11.35 12.36
CA ASN A 9 7.77 10.31 13.35
C ASN A 9 8.74 9.25 12.81
N ARG A 10 9.86 9.73 12.27
CA ARG A 10 10.81 8.91 11.51
C ARG A 10 11.31 7.67 12.26
N GLU A 11 11.58 7.76 13.57
CA GLU A 11 12.10 6.62 14.33
C GLU A 11 11.07 5.51 14.51
N GLU A 12 9.82 5.87 14.82
CA GLU A 12 8.73 4.90 14.95
C GLU A 12 8.41 4.25 13.60
N ASN A 13 8.35 5.06 12.54
CA ASN A 13 8.04 4.56 11.21
C ASN A 13 9.16 3.69 10.61
N ASN A 14 10.42 3.97 10.94
CA ASN A 14 11.52 3.07 10.59
C ASN A 14 11.44 1.73 11.32
N ARG A 15 11.08 1.74 12.61
CA ARG A 15 10.83 0.49 13.35
C ARG A 15 9.68 -0.30 12.75
N LEU A 16 8.61 0.38 12.34
CA LEU A 16 7.47 -0.24 11.66
C LEU A 16 7.90 -0.93 10.35
N ILE A 17 8.67 -0.27 9.48
CA ILE A 17 9.18 -0.86 8.22
C ILE A 17 10.00 -2.11 8.48
N GLN A 18 10.86 -2.08 9.50
CA GLN A 18 11.70 -3.22 9.84
C GLN A 18 10.89 -4.46 10.24
N THR A 19 9.63 -4.31 10.66
CA THR A 19 8.75 -5.45 10.97
C THR A 19 8.29 -6.22 9.72
N PHE A 20 8.38 -5.63 8.53
CA PHE A 20 7.96 -6.24 7.27
C PHE A 20 9.07 -7.03 6.57
N ASP A 21 10.22 -7.25 7.22
CA ASP A 21 11.32 -8.09 6.71
C ASP A 21 11.75 -7.76 5.26
N THR A 22 11.76 -6.48 4.90
CA THR A 22 12.10 -6.01 3.54
C THR A 22 13.61 -5.87 3.31
N GLY A 23 14.43 -6.07 4.36
CA GLY A 23 15.87 -5.77 4.35
C GLY A 23 16.20 -4.29 4.61
N ILE A 24 15.20 -3.40 4.58
CA ILE A 24 15.38 -1.97 4.83
C ILE A 24 15.68 -1.74 6.32
N SER A 25 16.84 -1.16 6.60
CA SER A 25 17.26 -0.76 7.94
C SER A 25 16.94 0.70 8.24
N ASN A 26 16.89 1.57 7.23
CA ASN A 26 16.59 2.98 7.44
C ASN A 26 15.97 3.62 6.19
N VAL A 27 15.06 4.55 6.43
CA VAL A 27 14.41 5.38 5.44
C VAL A 27 14.60 6.83 5.86
N PHE A 28 15.06 7.63 4.92
CA PHE A 28 15.37 9.02 5.15
C PHE A 28 15.14 9.87 3.91
N ILE A 29 15.05 11.17 4.13
CA ILE A 29 14.98 12.14 3.04
C ILE A 29 16.41 12.61 2.74
N ARG A 30 16.80 12.56 1.47
CA ARG A 30 18.06 13.15 0.97
C ARG A 30 17.76 14.31 0.04
N LYS A 31 18.55 15.38 0.17
CA LYS A 31 18.51 16.50 -0.79
C LYS A 31 19.03 16.02 -2.14
N ILE A 32 18.44 16.51 -3.22
CA ILE A 32 18.85 16.18 -4.58
C ILE A 32 19.28 17.44 -5.32
N SER A 33 20.25 17.29 -6.23
CA SER A 33 20.68 18.38 -7.10
C SER A 33 19.64 18.63 -8.21
N PRO A 34 19.67 19.82 -8.84
CA PRO A 34 18.85 20.09 -10.03
C PRO A 34 19.08 19.07 -11.16
N ASP A 35 20.33 18.61 -11.35
CA ASP A 35 20.67 17.62 -12.36
C ASP A 35 20.04 16.24 -12.08
N GLU A 36 20.07 15.79 -10.81
CA GLU A 36 19.39 14.56 -10.40
C GLU A 36 17.87 14.67 -10.62
N LEU A 37 17.30 15.83 -10.29
CA LEU A 37 15.88 16.10 -10.45
C LEU A 37 15.43 16.11 -11.92
N GLY A 38 16.24 16.66 -12.83
CA GLY A 38 15.95 16.65 -14.27
C GLY A 38 15.86 15.24 -14.87
N ASN A 39 16.53 14.25 -14.25
CA ASN A 39 16.39 12.84 -14.63
C ASN A 39 15.13 12.19 -14.06
N MET A 40 14.50 12.78 -13.04
CA MET A 40 13.31 12.26 -12.38
C MET A 40 12.02 12.91 -12.89
N ILE A 41 12.07 14.21 -13.20
CA ILE A 41 10.96 15.01 -13.73
C ILE A 41 11.48 15.87 -14.89
N PRO A 42 10.74 15.98 -16.01
CA PRO A 42 11.04 16.98 -17.03
C PRO A 42 11.09 18.41 -16.46
N GLU A 43 12.13 19.18 -16.79
CA GLU A 43 12.29 20.58 -16.35
C GLU A 43 11.06 21.49 -16.54
N PRO A 44 10.28 21.39 -17.65
CA PRO A 44 9.10 22.24 -17.83
C PRO A 44 8.06 22.03 -16.73
N ALA A 45 7.79 20.77 -16.36
CA ALA A 45 6.82 20.45 -15.32
C ALA A 45 7.26 20.92 -13.94
N LEU A 46 8.57 20.81 -13.63
CA LEU A 46 9.12 21.32 -12.38
C LEU A 46 8.95 22.84 -12.26
N SER A 47 9.24 23.56 -13.35
CA SER A 47 9.19 25.02 -13.39
C SER A 47 7.76 25.52 -13.15
N GLU A 48 6.76 24.85 -13.75
CA GLU A 48 5.34 25.13 -13.52
C GLU A 48 4.95 24.89 -12.06
N ILE A 49 5.32 23.74 -11.47
CA ILE A 49 5.00 23.42 -10.07
C ILE A 49 5.57 24.46 -9.11
N LEU A 50 6.83 24.89 -9.32
CA LEU A 50 7.48 25.90 -8.47
C LEU A 50 6.82 27.28 -8.63
N ALA A 51 6.44 27.65 -9.85
CA ALA A 51 5.74 28.91 -10.12
C ALA A 51 4.38 28.95 -9.41
N ASP A 52 3.60 27.88 -9.54
CA ASP A 52 2.28 27.75 -8.91
C ASP A 52 2.38 27.78 -7.38
N LEU A 53 3.36 27.07 -6.80
CA LEU A 53 3.60 27.07 -5.36
C LEU A 53 3.91 28.49 -4.84
N LYS A 54 4.78 29.23 -5.54
CA LYS A 54 5.13 30.61 -5.19
C LYS A 54 3.94 31.56 -5.35
N ALA A 55 3.12 31.38 -6.38
CA ALA A 55 1.91 32.16 -6.57
C ALA A 55 0.92 31.95 -5.41
N GLN A 56 0.66 30.69 -5.04
CA GLN A 56 -0.17 30.35 -3.88
C GLN A 56 0.37 30.93 -2.57
N MET A 57 1.68 30.90 -2.34
CA MET A 57 2.29 31.50 -1.15
C MET A 57 2.04 33.01 -1.07
N ARG A 58 2.08 33.72 -2.20
CA ARG A 58 1.78 35.16 -2.27
C ARG A 58 0.31 35.43 -1.98
N GLU A 59 -0.60 34.63 -2.52
CA GLU A 59 -2.05 34.78 -2.30
C GLU A 59 -2.46 34.48 -0.86
N THR A 60 -1.86 33.47 -0.23
CA THR A 60 -2.20 33.03 1.14
C THR A 60 -1.36 33.72 2.23
N ALA A 61 -0.41 34.59 1.84
CA ALA A 61 0.54 35.27 2.73
C ALA A 61 1.30 34.31 3.67
N THR A 62 1.51 33.05 3.25
CA THR A 62 2.27 32.05 4.02
C THR A 62 3.77 32.28 3.85
N LYS A 63 4.51 32.25 4.96
CA LYS A 63 5.97 32.46 4.95
C LYS A 63 6.75 31.31 4.34
N GLY A 64 6.24 30.08 4.40
CA GLY A 64 6.86 28.91 3.79
C GLY A 64 5.80 27.98 3.22
N ALA A 65 6.21 27.13 2.28
CA ALA A 65 5.35 26.11 1.71
C ALA A 65 6.11 24.79 1.54
N GLN A 66 5.36 23.69 1.58
CA GLN A 66 5.90 22.38 1.27
C GLN A 66 4.88 21.60 0.46
N ILE A 67 5.34 21.02 -0.64
CA ILE A 67 4.56 20.10 -1.47
C ILE A 67 5.31 18.79 -1.60
N SER A 68 4.55 17.70 -1.56
CA SER A 68 5.06 16.35 -1.77
C SER A 68 4.19 15.66 -2.79
N PHE A 69 4.82 15.12 -3.82
CA PHE A 69 4.13 14.34 -4.84
C PHE A 69 4.83 12.99 -5.03
N ARG A 70 4.01 11.95 -5.19
CA ARG A 70 4.45 10.59 -5.46
C ARG A 70 4.13 10.29 -6.92
N MET A 71 5.16 9.93 -7.67
CA MET A 71 5.07 9.32 -8.99
C MET A 71 5.25 7.81 -8.86
N ALA A 72 5.02 7.05 -9.94
CA ALA A 72 5.08 5.58 -9.91
C ALA A 72 6.38 5.01 -9.34
N SER A 73 7.51 5.69 -9.55
CA SER A 73 8.84 5.23 -9.11
C SER A 73 9.55 6.21 -8.18
N ASN A 74 9.05 7.45 -8.04
CA ASN A 74 9.77 8.53 -7.39
C ASN A 74 8.89 9.26 -6.39
N ILE A 75 9.52 9.70 -5.30
CA ILE A 75 8.89 10.53 -4.28
C ILE A 75 9.67 11.83 -4.23
N ILE A 76 9.02 12.96 -4.49
CA ILE A 76 9.70 14.24 -4.53
C ILE A 76 8.99 15.19 -3.58
N ASN A 77 9.79 15.84 -2.75
CA ASN A 77 9.37 16.84 -1.79
C ASN A 77 10.07 18.15 -2.13
N ILE A 78 9.28 19.18 -2.34
CA ILE A 78 9.75 20.54 -2.58
C ILE A 78 9.32 21.37 -1.37
N ARG A 79 10.28 22.03 -0.74
CA ARG A 79 10.06 22.92 0.41
C ARG A 79 10.64 24.29 0.10
N ILE A 80 9.85 25.32 0.32
CA ILE A 80 10.29 26.72 0.35
C ILE A 80 10.27 27.16 1.82
N ALA A 81 11.45 27.43 2.35
CA ALA A 81 11.63 27.92 3.73
C ALA A 81 11.23 29.39 3.87
N GLU A 82 11.11 29.87 5.11
CA GLU A 82 10.67 31.25 5.40
C GLU A 82 11.63 32.33 4.88
N ASP A 83 12.90 31.97 4.70
CA ASP A 83 13.94 32.83 4.13
C ASP A 83 13.96 32.79 2.59
N GLY A 84 13.04 32.05 1.98
CA GLY A 84 12.96 31.85 0.53
C GLY A 84 13.86 30.75 -0.02
N THR A 85 14.59 30.02 0.84
CA THR A 85 15.44 28.92 0.39
C THR A 85 14.59 27.76 -0.15
N GLU A 86 14.90 27.34 -1.37
CA GLU A 86 14.27 26.19 -2.03
C GLU A 86 15.07 24.93 -1.73
N GLU A 87 14.38 23.92 -1.22
CA GLU A 87 14.96 22.61 -0.96
C GLU A 87 14.15 21.53 -1.67
N ILE A 88 14.84 20.76 -2.50
CA ILE A 88 14.25 19.62 -3.20
C ILE A 88 14.90 18.35 -2.67
N SER A 89 14.06 17.37 -2.38
CA SER A 89 14.49 16.17 -1.69
C SER A 89 13.67 14.95 -2.10
N THR A 90 14.29 13.78 -2.04
CA THR A 90 13.67 12.49 -2.36
C THR A 90 13.77 11.53 -1.19
N LEU A 91 12.92 10.50 -1.21
CA LEU A 91 13.06 9.36 -0.30
C LEU A 91 14.26 8.51 -0.72
N SER A 92 15.08 8.14 0.26
CA SER A 92 16.18 7.20 0.07
C SER A 92 16.18 6.14 1.17
N LEU A 93 16.62 4.95 0.79
CA LEU A 93 16.55 3.74 1.61
C LEU A 93 17.94 3.16 1.83
N LYS A 94 18.14 2.60 3.02
CA LYS A 94 19.35 1.86 3.39
C LYS A 94 18.98 0.44 3.76
N HIS A 95 19.74 -0.51 3.24
CA HIS A 95 19.55 -1.94 3.49
C HIS A 95 20.64 -2.46 4.41
N GLY A 96 20.26 -3.04 5.55
CA GLY A 96 21.20 -3.61 6.53
C GLY A 96 22.44 -2.74 6.76
N SER A 97 23.62 -3.32 6.46
CA SER A 97 24.94 -2.69 6.54
C SER A 97 25.48 -2.19 5.19
N SER A 98 24.63 -2.07 4.16
CA SER A 98 25.04 -1.53 2.86
C SER A 98 25.68 -0.15 3.01
N ILE A 99 26.73 0.11 2.23
CA ILE A 99 27.33 1.45 2.12
C ILE A 99 26.62 2.31 1.07
N PHE A 100 25.80 1.69 0.23
CA PHE A 100 25.02 2.36 -0.81
C PHE A 100 23.62 2.70 -0.29
N ASP A 101 23.18 3.89 -0.69
CA ASP A 101 21.82 4.35 -0.54
C ASP A 101 21.04 4.04 -1.82
N PHE A 102 19.78 3.63 -1.67
CA PHE A 102 18.90 3.22 -2.76
C PHE A 102 17.81 4.26 -2.97
N ASP A 103 17.42 4.45 -4.22
CA ASP A 103 16.24 5.23 -4.56
C ASP A 103 15.00 4.35 -4.42
N PHE A 104 13.84 4.96 -4.19
CA PHE A 104 12.57 4.22 -4.10
C PHE A 104 12.25 3.38 -5.36
N LYS A 105 12.75 3.80 -6.53
CA LYS A 105 12.60 3.08 -7.80
C LYS A 105 13.38 1.77 -7.86
N ASP A 106 14.43 1.63 -7.05
CA ASP A 106 15.31 0.45 -7.05
C ASP A 106 14.67 -0.70 -6.23
N GLU A 107 13.61 -0.39 -5.47
CA GLU A 107 12.94 -1.35 -4.61
C GLU A 107 12.03 -2.32 -5.37
N SER A 108 11.89 -3.52 -4.80
CA SER A 108 10.95 -4.51 -5.31
C SER A 108 9.51 -4.00 -5.32
N ASP A 109 8.66 -4.56 -6.19
CA ASP A 109 7.24 -4.20 -6.22
C ASP A 109 6.55 -4.44 -4.86
N GLY A 110 6.93 -5.51 -4.14
CA GLY A 110 6.39 -5.81 -2.81
C GLY A 110 6.79 -4.76 -1.77
N THR A 111 8.05 -4.33 -1.78
CA THR A 111 8.51 -3.24 -0.92
C THR A 111 7.75 -1.96 -1.21
N ARG A 112 7.65 -1.57 -2.49
CA ARG A 112 6.90 -0.37 -2.90
C ARG A 112 5.43 -0.45 -2.48
N ARG A 113 4.81 -1.62 -2.61
CA ARG A 113 3.45 -1.87 -2.12
C ARG A 113 3.32 -1.68 -0.61
N ILE A 114 4.28 -2.15 0.19
CA ILE A 114 4.26 -1.90 1.64
C ILE A 114 4.22 -0.40 1.92
N PHE A 115 5.06 0.40 1.25
CA PHE A 115 5.03 1.87 1.39
C PHE A 115 3.72 2.53 0.94
N ASP A 116 2.95 1.92 0.04
CA ASP A 116 1.61 2.37 -0.29
C ASP A 116 0.60 2.08 0.83
N LEU A 117 0.75 0.94 1.50
CA LEU A 117 -0.11 0.52 2.59
C LEU A 117 0.25 1.15 3.93
N MET A 118 1.52 1.54 4.14
CA MET A 118 2.02 2.17 5.35
C MET A 118 1.21 3.40 5.76
N ASP A 119 0.76 4.17 4.77
CA ASP A 119 -0.08 5.34 4.93
C ASP A 119 -1.32 5.02 5.80
N MET A 120 -1.89 3.83 5.60
CA MET A 120 -3.05 3.35 6.34
C MET A 120 -2.73 3.06 7.81
N LEU A 121 -1.47 2.74 8.16
CA LEU A 121 -1.05 2.43 9.53
C LEU A 121 -0.66 3.68 10.32
N ILE A 122 -0.08 4.68 9.65
CA ILE A 122 0.48 5.87 10.31
C ILE A 122 -0.51 7.04 10.39
N THR A 123 -1.59 6.99 9.62
CA THR A 123 -2.58 8.08 9.56
C THR A 123 -3.44 8.08 10.83
N LYS A 124 -3.37 9.17 11.62
CA LYS A 124 -4.12 9.32 12.88
C LYS A 124 -5.46 10.05 12.72
N ARG A 125 -6.14 9.86 11.60
CA ARG A 125 -7.41 10.53 11.34
C ARG A 125 -8.55 9.62 11.78
N ASP A 126 -9.48 10.17 12.55
CA ASP A 126 -10.74 9.49 12.86
C ASP A 126 -11.70 9.57 11.66
N ASP A 127 -12.70 8.69 11.64
CA ASP A 127 -13.78 8.66 10.65
C ASP A 127 -13.30 8.44 9.21
N ILE A 128 -12.45 7.43 9.01
CA ILE A 128 -11.92 7.06 7.69
C ILE A 128 -12.38 5.67 7.27
N VAL A 129 -12.73 5.54 5.99
CA VAL A 129 -12.88 4.26 5.30
C VAL A 129 -11.81 4.15 4.22
N TYR A 130 -10.92 3.18 4.36
CA TYR A 130 -10.00 2.76 3.31
C TYR A 130 -10.69 1.72 2.42
N VAL A 131 -10.58 1.91 1.11
CA VAL A 131 -11.04 0.93 0.11
C VAL A 131 -9.84 0.55 -0.75
N ALA A 132 -9.47 -0.72 -0.74
CA ALA A 132 -8.30 -1.23 -1.45
C ALA A 132 -8.67 -2.42 -2.34
N ASP A 133 -8.38 -2.31 -3.63
CA ASP A 133 -8.48 -3.46 -4.54
C ASP A 133 -7.17 -4.27 -4.48
N GLU A 134 -7.31 -5.59 -4.43
CA GLU A 134 -6.22 -6.58 -4.32
C GLU A 134 -5.16 -6.15 -3.29
N LEU A 135 -5.54 -6.13 -2.01
CA LEU A 135 -4.69 -5.61 -0.94
C LEU A 135 -3.29 -6.25 -0.98
N GLU A 136 -3.25 -7.57 -1.17
CA GLU A 136 -2.05 -8.42 -1.18
C GLU A 136 -1.19 -8.30 -2.44
N ARG A 137 -1.57 -7.49 -3.44
CA ARG A 137 -0.88 -7.44 -4.73
C ARG A 137 0.64 -7.28 -4.56
N SER A 138 1.40 -8.20 -5.13
CA SER A 138 2.88 -8.25 -5.03
C SER A 138 3.45 -8.52 -3.63
N LEU A 139 2.60 -8.80 -2.63
CA LEU A 139 3.02 -9.15 -1.27
C LEU A 139 3.02 -10.65 -1.05
N HIS A 140 3.98 -11.10 -0.25
CA HIS A 140 3.95 -12.45 0.29
C HIS A 140 2.77 -12.60 1.27
N PRO A 141 2.03 -13.72 1.29
CA PRO A 141 0.89 -13.94 2.19
C PRO A 141 1.12 -13.56 3.66
N LYS A 142 2.28 -13.93 4.21
CA LYS A 142 2.67 -13.60 5.60
C LYS A 142 2.83 -12.10 5.84
N LEU A 143 3.23 -11.32 4.84
CA LEU A 143 3.32 -9.86 4.94
C LEU A 143 1.93 -9.24 4.95
N THR A 144 1.00 -9.78 4.15
CA THR A 144 -0.41 -9.33 4.16
C THR A 144 -1.06 -9.62 5.51
N GLU A 145 -0.88 -10.82 6.06
CA GLU A 145 -1.35 -11.19 7.40
C GLU A 145 -0.79 -10.24 8.47
N HIS A 146 0.52 -10.02 8.48
CA HIS A 146 1.18 -9.12 9.43
C HIS A 146 0.69 -7.67 9.29
N PHE A 147 0.52 -7.18 8.06
CA PHE A 147 -0.06 -5.87 7.80
C PHE A 147 -1.46 -5.73 8.40
N LEU A 148 -2.33 -6.72 8.18
CA LEU A 148 -3.70 -6.71 8.69
C LEU A 148 -3.72 -6.71 10.23
N GLN A 149 -2.85 -7.49 10.87
CA GLN A 149 -2.72 -7.49 12.34
C GLN A 149 -2.31 -6.11 12.86
N LEU A 150 -1.28 -5.51 12.26
CA LEU A 150 -0.84 -4.16 12.59
C LEU A 150 -1.94 -3.12 12.37
N PHE A 151 -2.71 -3.25 11.30
CA PHE A 151 -3.82 -2.34 11.00
C PHE A 151 -4.91 -2.41 12.08
N MET A 152 -5.31 -3.61 12.50
CA MET A 152 -6.30 -3.82 13.54
C MET A 152 -5.81 -3.31 14.91
N GLU A 153 -4.52 -3.45 15.20
CA GLU A 153 -3.91 -2.94 16.43
C GLU A 153 -3.82 -1.40 16.43
N ALA A 154 -3.30 -0.81 15.35
CA ALA A 154 -3.10 0.62 15.21
C ALA A 154 -4.41 1.42 15.34
N HIS A 155 -5.52 0.86 14.88
CA HIS A 155 -6.83 1.52 14.89
C HIS A 155 -7.81 0.95 15.92
N LYS A 156 -7.30 0.20 16.91
CA LYS A 156 -8.14 -0.41 17.93
C LYS A 156 -8.94 0.64 18.70
N GLY A 157 -10.26 0.56 18.62
CA GLY A 157 -11.18 1.51 19.27
C GLY A 157 -11.36 2.84 18.54
N GLN A 158 -10.79 2.99 17.33
CA GLN A 158 -11.00 4.14 16.47
C GLN A 158 -12.09 3.86 15.44
N ARG A 159 -12.67 4.93 14.87
CA ARG A 159 -13.66 4.81 13.77
C ARG A 159 -12.94 4.79 12.42
N VAL A 160 -12.13 3.75 12.22
CA VAL A 160 -11.40 3.52 10.96
C VAL A 160 -11.76 2.13 10.44
N GLN A 161 -12.13 2.05 9.16
CA GLN A 161 -12.53 0.81 8.50
C GLN A 161 -11.64 0.54 7.28
N LEU A 162 -11.31 -0.72 7.04
CA LEU A 162 -10.66 -1.19 5.81
C LEU A 162 -11.60 -2.16 5.09
N ILE A 163 -11.96 -1.83 3.86
CA ILE A 163 -12.69 -2.69 2.93
C ILE A 163 -11.73 -3.05 1.80
N PHE A 164 -11.52 -4.34 1.56
CA PHE A 164 -10.61 -4.76 0.51
C PHE A 164 -11.05 -6.02 -0.20
N THR A 165 -10.53 -6.22 -1.40
CA THR A 165 -10.64 -7.46 -2.17
C THR A 165 -9.32 -8.21 -2.11
N THR A 166 -9.40 -9.54 -2.25
CA THR A 166 -8.23 -10.41 -2.20
C THR A 166 -8.49 -11.72 -2.93
N HIS A 167 -7.44 -12.31 -3.51
CA HIS A 167 -7.42 -13.69 -3.99
C HIS A 167 -6.66 -14.61 -3.02
N ALA A 168 -6.07 -14.07 -1.94
CA ALA A 168 -5.28 -14.83 -0.99
C ALA A 168 -6.19 -15.61 -0.01
N ASP A 169 -6.35 -16.91 -0.26
CA ASP A 169 -7.06 -17.82 0.65
C ASP A 169 -6.34 -17.96 2.01
N THR A 170 -5.03 -17.74 2.03
CA THR A 170 -4.18 -17.83 3.23
C THR A 170 -4.56 -16.90 4.37
N ILE A 171 -5.15 -15.73 4.07
CA ILE A 171 -5.64 -14.78 5.09
C ILE A 171 -7.10 -15.02 5.48
N MET A 172 -7.75 -16.02 4.88
CA MET A 172 -9.09 -16.47 5.26
C MET A 172 -9.02 -17.29 6.55
N ASP A 173 -8.71 -16.62 7.64
CA ASP A 173 -8.51 -17.19 8.97
C ASP A 173 -9.43 -16.52 9.99
N GLN A 174 -10.00 -17.31 10.90
CA GLN A 174 -10.85 -16.83 11.99
C GLN A 174 -10.05 -16.14 13.11
N GLU A 175 -8.73 -16.33 13.14
CA GLU A 175 -7.84 -15.57 14.00
C GLU A 175 -7.70 -14.11 13.53
N LEU A 176 -7.86 -13.85 12.23
CA LEU A 176 -7.79 -12.51 11.64
C LEU A 176 -9.17 -11.84 11.51
N PHE A 177 -10.18 -12.61 11.08
CA PHE A 177 -11.48 -12.07 10.70
C PHE A 177 -12.64 -12.82 11.34
N ARG A 178 -13.67 -12.09 11.70
CA ARG A 178 -14.97 -12.67 12.05
C ARG A 178 -15.68 -13.15 10.79
N ARG A 179 -16.64 -14.07 10.94
CA ARG A 179 -17.35 -14.66 9.79
C ARG A 179 -18.19 -13.64 9.01
N ASP A 180 -18.74 -12.64 9.71
CA ASP A 180 -19.48 -11.53 9.12
C ASP A 180 -18.59 -10.52 8.38
N GLU A 181 -17.27 -10.62 8.52
CA GLU A 181 -16.28 -9.78 7.85
C GLU A 181 -15.75 -10.41 6.55
N ILE A 182 -16.01 -11.70 6.33
CA ILE A 182 -15.61 -12.42 5.11
C ILE A 182 -16.81 -12.50 4.15
N TRP A 183 -16.62 -12.00 2.93
CA TRP A 183 -17.63 -11.97 1.87
C TRP A 183 -17.08 -12.58 0.59
N PHE A 184 -17.94 -13.34 -0.09
CA PHE A 184 -17.64 -13.97 -1.36
C PHE A 184 -18.38 -13.27 -2.49
N VAL A 185 -17.75 -13.19 -3.65
CA VAL A 185 -18.37 -12.74 -4.90
C VAL A 185 -18.36 -13.90 -5.88
N GLU A 186 -19.54 -14.26 -6.39
CA GLU A 186 -19.71 -15.38 -7.31
C GLU A 186 -20.45 -14.95 -8.57
N ARG A 187 -19.98 -15.42 -9.73
CA ARG A 187 -20.66 -15.21 -11.01
C ARG A 187 -21.65 -16.34 -11.29
N GLY A 188 -22.93 -15.98 -11.40
CA GLY A 188 -24.01 -16.88 -11.80
C GLY A 188 -23.96 -17.29 -13.27
N ALA A 189 -24.83 -18.24 -13.64
CA ALA A 189 -24.93 -18.75 -15.02
C ALA A 189 -25.43 -17.70 -16.03
N ASP A 190 -26.14 -16.67 -15.54
CA ASP A 190 -26.58 -15.49 -16.28
C ASP A 190 -25.49 -14.41 -16.43
N ASN A 191 -24.28 -14.68 -15.92
CA ASN A 191 -23.16 -13.75 -15.79
C ASN A 191 -23.38 -12.59 -14.80
N ALA A 192 -24.45 -12.62 -13.99
CA ALA A 192 -24.61 -11.67 -12.90
C ALA A 192 -23.70 -12.05 -11.72
N SER A 193 -23.22 -11.06 -10.98
CA SER A 193 -22.44 -11.28 -9.75
C SER A 193 -23.34 -11.21 -8.52
N THR A 194 -23.20 -12.17 -7.61
CA THR A 194 -23.87 -12.16 -6.31
C THR A 194 -22.82 -12.09 -5.21
N ILE A 195 -23.09 -11.27 -4.20
CA ILE A 195 -22.23 -11.14 -3.01
C ILE A 195 -22.95 -11.73 -1.79
N TYR A 196 -22.23 -12.47 -0.95
CA TYR A 196 -22.77 -13.04 0.29
C TYR A 196 -21.69 -13.28 1.34
N SER A 197 -22.07 -13.19 2.62
CA SER A 197 -21.16 -13.42 3.74
C SER A 197 -20.95 -14.90 4.05
N LEU A 198 -19.77 -15.25 4.58
CA LEU A 198 -19.46 -16.55 5.17
C LEU A 198 -20.40 -16.91 6.34
N ASP A 199 -20.99 -15.93 7.03
CA ASP A 199 -21.94 -16.15 8.13
C ASP A 199 -23.19 -16.94 7.69
N ARG A 200 -23.53 -16.93 6.39
CA ARG A 200 -24.62 -17.73 5.82
C ARG A 200 -24.41 -19.24 6.00
N PHE A 201 -23.17 -19.69 6.13
CA PHE A 201 -22.83 -21.11 6.21
C PHE A 201 -22.75 -21.55 7.68
N LYS A 202 -23.60 -22.48 8.12
CA LYS A 202 -23.63 -22.99 9.51
C LYS A 202 -22.57 -24.08 9.78
N GLU A 203 -21.32 -23.88 9.37
CA GLU A 203 -20.23 -24.84 9.63
C GLU A 203 -19.60 -24.65 11.02
N ARG A 204 -19.17 -25.76 11.64
CA ARG A 204 -18.47 -25.77 12.93
C ARG A 204 -17.16 -24.99 12.85
N TYR A 205 -16.79 -24.35 13.97
CA TYR A 205 -15.59 -23.54 14.15
C TYR A 205 -14.26 -24.29 13.94
N ASP A 206 -14.26 -25.62 13.91
CA ASP A 206 -13.08 -26.48 13.92
C ASP A 206 -12.44 -26.74 12.54
N LYS A 207 -13.04 -26.23 11.45
CA LYS A 207 -12.52 -26.42 10.10
C LYS A 207 -11.67 -25.22 9.66
N LYS A 208 -10.51 -25.50 9.06
CA LYS A 208 -9.71 -24.49 8.34
C LYS A 208 -10.54 -23.90 7.19
N LEU A 209 -10.89 -22.61 7.29
CA LEU A 209 -11.77 -21.93 6.34
C LEU A 209 -11.20 -21.94 4.92
N SER A 210 -9.91 -21.60 4.76
CA SER A 210 -9.21 -21.64 3.46
C SER A 210 -9.34 -22.99 2.76
N LYS A 211 -9.16 -24.10 3.50
CA LYS A 211 -9.32 -25.45 2.96
C LYS A 211 -10.77 -25.72 2.51
N ALA A 212 -11.75 -25.34 3.33
CA ALA A 212 -13.16 -25.51 2.98
C ALA A 212 -13.56 -24.67 1.76
N TYR A 213 -13.01 -23.45 1.65
CA TYR A 213 -13.15 -22.61 0.47
C TYR A 213 -12.61 -23.34 -0.76
N LEU A 214 -11.33 -23.76 -0.76
CA LEU A 214 -10.67 -24.44 -1.88
C LEU A 214 -11.34 -25.76 -2.30
N GLU A 215 -12.04 -26.44 -1.38
CA GLU A 215 -12.88 -27.61 -1.67
C GLU A 215 -14.22 -27.24 -2.34
N GLY A 216 -14.52 -25.96 -2.54
CA GLY A 216 -15.72 -25.43 -3.19
C GLY A 216 -16.95 -25.29 -2.29
N ARG A 217 -16.80 -25.43 -0.97
CA ARG A 217 -17.96 -25.47 -0.05
C ARG A 217 -18.72 -24.15 0.05
N TYR A 218 -18.04 -23.05 -0.21
CA TYR A 218 -18.61 -21.71 -0.15
C TYR A 218 -18.93 -21.12 -1.52
N GLY A 219 -18.76 -21.88 -2.61
CA GLY A 219 -18.87 -21.34 -3.97
C GLY A 219 -17.70 -20.40 -4.30
N ALA A 220 -17.94 -19.47 -5.22
CA ALA A 220 -16.97 -18.44 -5.64
C ALA A 220 -15.61 -18.97 -6.16
N ILE A 221 -15.57 -20.23 -6.60
CA ILE A 221 -14.38 -20.85 -7.20
C ILE A 221 -14.57 -21.03 -8.71
N PRO A 222 -13.54 -20.79 -9.54
CA PRO A 222 -13.59 -21.04 -10.97
C PRO A 222 -13.88 -22.50 -11.32
N VAL A 223 -14.88 -22.73 -12.19
CA VAL A 223 -15.16 -24.05 -12.76
C VAL A 223 -14.49 -24.16 -14.13
N PHE A 224 -13.39 -24.90 -14.19
CA PHE A 224 -12.61 -25.07 -15.43
C PHE A 224 -13.27 -26.08 -16.37
N ARG A 225 -13.27 -25.77 -17.68
CA ARG A 225 -13.62 -26.72 -18.73
C ARG A 225 -12.34 -27.31 -19.32
N LYS A 226 -12.37 -28.59 -19.68
CA LYS A 226 -11.24 -29.23 -20.36
C LYS A 226 -11.10 -28.67 -21.77
N PHE A 227 -9.89 -28.27 -22.13
CA PHE A 227 -9.53 -27.95 -23.50
C PHE A 227 -8.90 -29.19 -24.15
N PRO A 228 -9.45 -29.73 -25.25
CA PRO A 228 -8.85 -30.88 -25.92
C PRO A 228 -7.65 -30.42 -26.76
N PHE A 229 -6.44 -30.79 -26.35
CA PHE A 229 -5.26 -30.68 -27.21
C PHE A 229 -5.32 -31.79 -28.27
N GLN A 230 -5.27 -31.43 -29.55
CA GLN A 230 -5.07 -32.42 -30.61
C GLN A 230 -3.64 -32.96 -30.50
N LYS A 231 -3.50 -34.28 -30.41
CA LYS A 231 -2.20 -34.92 -30.62
C LYS A 231 -2.02 -35.08 -32.12
N GLU A 232 -0.94 -34.53 -32.67
CA GLU A 232 -0.48 -34.92 -33.99
C GLU A 232 0.08 -36.35 -33.87
N ASP A 233 -0.48 -37.28 -34.64
CA ASP A 233 0.05 -38.63 -34.75
C ASP A 233 1.42 -38.54 -35.46
N ALA A 234 2.48 -38.90 -34.74
CA ALA A 234 3.87 -38.93 -35.24
C ALA A 234 4.13 -40.14 -36.15
#